data_AF-A0A7S1ID43-F1
#
_entry.id   AF-A0A7S1ID43-F1
#
_cell.length_a   1.000
_cell.length_b   1.000
_cell.length_c   1.000
_cell.angle_alpha   90.00
_cell.angle_beta   90.00
_cell.angle_gamma   90.00
#
_symmetry.space_group_name_H-M   'P 1'
#
loop_
_entity.id
_entity.type
_entity.pdbx_description
1 polymer ?
#
loop_
_entity_poly.entity_id
_entity_poly.type
_entity_poly.pdbx_seq_one_letter_code
_entity_poly.pdbx_strand_id
1 'polypeptide(L)'
;QRALPQRPEDVGCEESFQEYVQRRTAEFNAHTRKRPRDDRLWLEYAAFQDQALGDAAGSRQASRAGQEKKLAILERATAQNPQSEALWGEYLRLAGDLLPPEQVEDLWDATLQTLPHSARLWLQFIGWRRSVFSLYSQMETRYLYSKCLRRLAAYRQQTIRSRDEVAVQDRAGPSADLEAEGTRLDAQVVQCEEHLLRVFYE
;
A
#
# COMPACT_ATOMS: atom_id res chain seq x y z
N GLN A 1 28.86 56.07 34.42
CA GLN A 1 28.89 55.04 33.36
C GLN A 1 28.97 53.67 34.01
N ARG A 2 27.89 52.88 33.96
CA ARG A 2 27.97 51.43 34.15
C ARG A 2 26.85 50.82 33.32
N ALA A 3 27.19 50.43 32.10
CA ALA A 3 26.28 49.79 31.17
C ALA A 3 25.88 48.43 31.75
N LEU A 4 24.58 48.19 31.89
CA LEU A 4 24.04 46.85 32.13
C LEU A 4 24.24 46.03 30.84
N PRO A 5 24.76 44.80 30.91
CA PRO A 5 24.83 43.95 29.74
C PRO A 5 23.41 43.61 29.32
N GLN A 6 23.03 44.03 28.11
CA GLN A 6 21.82 43.54 27.46
C GLN A 6 21.97 42.03 27.30
N ARG A 7 21.01 41.26 27.85
CA ARG A 7 20.87 39.86 27.46
C ARG A 7 20.58 39.84 25.96
N PRO A 8 21.22 38.97 25.18
CA PRO A 8 20.73 38.71 23.84
C PRO A 8 19.31 38.16 24.01
N GLU A 9 18.33 38.92 23.53
CA GLU A 9 17.03 38.38 23.20
C GLU A 9 17.29 37.39 22.06
N ASP A 10 17.53 36.13 22.42
CA ASP A 10 17.41 35.03 21.49
C ASP A 10 15.93 34.92 21.16
N VAL A 11 15.50 35.70 20.17
CA VAL A 11 14.18 35.60 19.56
C VAL A 11 14.21 34.38 18.65
N GLY A 12 14.37 33.20 19.26
CA GLY A 12 14.00 31.94 18.64
C GLY A 12 12.49 31.98 18.48
N CYS A 13 12.02 32.36 17.29
CA CYS A 13 10.62 32.19 16.93
C CYS A 13 10.35 30.67 16.99
N GLU A 14 9.74 30.20 18.08
CA GLU A 14 9.27 28.83 18.18
C GLU A 14 8.31 28.60 17.01
N GLU A 15 8.75 27.82 16.01
CA GLU A 15 7.93 27.47 14.84
C GLU A 15 6.62 26.89 15.38
N SER A 16 5.49 27.50 15.02
CA SER A 16 4.20 26.96 15.45
C SER A 16 4.04 25.55 14.88
N PHE A 17 3.32 24.68 15.59
CA PHE A 17 3.07 23.31 15.11
C PHE A 17 2.48 23.30 13.69
N GLN A 18 1.64 24.29 13.37
CA GLN A 18 1.04 24.45 12.05
C GLN A 18 2.08 24.83 10.97
N GLU A 19 3.04 25.69 11.27
CA GLU A 19 4.15 26.03 10.36
C GLU A 19 5.07 24.84 10.13
N TYR A 20 5.39 24.08 11.19
CA TYR A 20 6.16 22.84 11.10
C TYR A 20 5.49 21.84 10.14
N VAL A 21 4.17 21.62 10.31
CA VAL A 21 3.40 20.72 9.44
C VAL A 21 3.40 21.20 7.99
N GLN A 22 3.25 22.51 7.75
CA GLN A 22 3.28 23.08 6.40
C GLN A 22 4.65 22.90 5.73
N ARG A 23 5.74 23.22 6.45
CA ARG A 23 7.11 23.08 5.95
C ARG A 23 7.42 21.62 5.62
N ARG A 24 7.13 20.69 6.53
CA ARG A 24 7.34 19.25 6.30
C ARG A 24 6.51 18.73 5.12
N THR A 25 5.27 19.19 4.99
CA THR A 25 4.41 18.88 3.84
C THR A 25 5.02 19.40 2.52
N ALA A 26 5.60 20.60 2.51
CA ALA A 26 6.30 21.15 1.35
C ALA A 26 7.55 20.34 1.00
N GLU A 27 8.33 19.91 2.00
CA GLU A 27 9.48 19.03 1.81
C GLU A 27 9.07 17.70 1.18
N PHE A 28 8.04 17.02 1.70
CA PHE A 28 7.54 15.77 1.11
C PHE A 28 7.06 15.96 -0.32
N ASN A 29 6.36 17.07 -0.62
CA ASN A 29 5.95 17.38 -1.99
C ASN A 29 7.14 17.61 -2.93
N ALA A 30 8.22 18.26 -2.46
CA ALA A 30 9.43 18.43 -3.25
C ALA A 30 10.14 17.08 -3.49
N HIS A 31 10.25 16.24 -2.46
CA HIS A 31 10.89 14.93 -2.59
C HIS A 31 10.10 13.98 -3.49
N THR A 32 8.78 13.94 -3.38
CA THR A 32 7.92 13.08 -4.21
C THR A 32 7.93 13.49 -5.69
N ARG A 33 8.16 14.78 -6.00
CA ARG A 33 8.39 15.25 -7.37
C ARG A 33 9.76 14.82 -7.91
N LYS A 34 10.80 14.83 -7.06
CA LYS A 34 12.16 14.42 -7.45
C LYS A 34 12.31 12.90 -7.58
N ARG A 35 11.64 12.15 -6.70
CA ARG A 35 11.70 10.69 -6.59
C ARG A 35 10.28 10.11 -6.60
N PRO A 36 9.58 10.17 -7.75
CA PRO A 36 8.19 9.70 -7.82
C PRO A 36 8.07 8.18 -7.65
N ARG A 37 9.15 7.43 -7.90
CA ARG A 37 9.18 5.96 -7.81
C ARG A 37 9.64 5.40 -6.46
N ASP A 38 9.81 6.26 -5.45
CA ASP A 38 10.27 5.88 -4.11
C ASP A 38 9.04 5.58 -3.23
N ASP A 39 8.64 4.31 -3.16
CA ASP A 39 7.43 3.88 -2.47
C ASP A 39 7.47 4.15 -0.96
N ARG A 40 8.64 3.98 -0.33
CA ARG A 40 8.87 4.29 1.08
C ARG A 40 8.63 5.76 1.39
N LEU A 41 9.13 6.67 0.54
CA LEU A 41 8.89 8.10 0.69
C LEU A 41 7.39 8.45 0.67
N TRP A 42 6.61 7.81 -0.20
CA TRP A 42 5.16 8.01 -0.25
C TRP A 42 4.45 7.48 0.99
N LEU A 43 4.86 6.31 1.49
CA LEU A 43 4.31 5.73 2.72
C LEU A 43 4.63 6.60 3.94
N GLU A 44 5.86 7.11 4.05
CA GLU A 44 6.27 8.06 5.09
C GLU A 44 5.45 9.35 5.01
N TYR A 45 5.23 9.87 3.80
CA TYR A 45 4.40 11.06 3.62
C TYR A 45 2.95 10.82 4.06
N ALA A 46 2.37 9.67 3.70
CA ALA A 46 1.03 9.29 4.11
C ALA A 46 0.91 9.10 5.63
N ALA A 47 1.90 8.49 6.29
CA ALA A 47 1.95 8.30 7.74
C ALA A 47 2.14 9.64 8.48
N PHE A 48 2.93 10.55 7.92
CA PHE A 48 3.09 11.90 8.47
C PHE A 48 1.77 12.68 8.51
N GLN A 49 0.89 12.48 7.50
CA GLN A 49 -0.43 13.08 7.54
C GLN A 49 -1.26 12.58 8.74
N ASP A 50 -1.18 11.30 9.12
CA ASP A 50 -1.91 10.79 10.29
C ASP A 50 -1.45 11.48 11.59
N GLN A 51 -0.14 11.71 11.74
CA GLN A 51 0.44 12.40 12.90
C GLN A 51 0.02 13.88 12.93
N ALA A 52 0.11 14.57 11.79
CA ALA A 52 -0.31 15.95 11.66
C ALA A 52 -1.82 16.14 11.94
N LEU A 53 -2.64 15.12 11.66
CA LEU A 53 -4.08 15.12 11.91
C LEU A 53 -4.43 14.74 13.34
N GLY A 54 -3.72 13.77 13.93
CA GLY A 54 -3.95 13.31 15.30
C GLY A 54 -3.74 14.41 16.34
N ASP A 55 -2.75 15.28 16.12
CA ASP A 55 -2.42 16.38 17.04
C ASP A 55 -3.27 17.65 16.79
N ALA A 56 -3.81 17.82 15.57
CA ALA A 56 -4.60 19.00 15.20
C ALA A 56 -6.12 18.81 15.35
N ALA A 57 -6.63 17.57 15.36
CA ALA A 57 -8.06 17.30 15.22
C ALA A 57 -8.73 16.87 16.54
N GLY A 58 -9.28 17.84 17.28
CA GLY A 58 -10.27 17.57 18.34
C GLY A 58 -11.67 17.19 17.82
N SER A 59 -11.88 17.14 16.49
CA SER A 59 -13.20 16.94 15.86
C SER A 59 -13.18 15.88 14.76
N ARG A 60 -14.22 15.02 14.73
CA ARG A 60 -14.43 13.97 13.70
C ARG A 60 -14.38 14.50 12.27
N GLN A 61 -14.86 15.73 12.02
CA GLN A 61 -14.90 16.31 10.67
C GLN A 61 -13.49 16.68 10.17
N ALA A 62 -12.64 17.21 11.03
CA ALA A 62 -11.25 17.54 10.71
C ALA A 62 -10.42 16.28 10.44
N SER A 63 -10.72 15.19 11.15
CA SER A 63 -10.12 13.87 10.93
C SER A 63 -10.47 13.31 9.53
N ARG A 64 -11.73 13.42 9.09
CA ARG A 64 -12.15 12.93 7.76
C ARG A 64 -11.48 13.69 6.61
N ALA A 65 -11.46 15.03 6.65
CA ALA A 65 -10.80 15.83 5.63
C ALA A 65 -9.30 15.53 5.50
N GLY A 66 -8.67 15.14 6.61
CA GLY A 66 -7.30 14.65 6.63
C GLY A 66 -7.10 13.30 5.96
N GLN A 67 -7.98 12.35 6.26
CA GLN A 67 -7.97 11.03 5.63
C GLN A 67 -8.22 11.13 4.11
N GLU A 68 -9.09 12.05 3.66
CA GLU A 68 -9.30 12.34 2.23
C GLU A 68 -8.04 12.88 1.55
N LYS A 69 -7.28 13.77 2.21
CA LYS A 69 -5.97 14.23 1.70
C LYS A 69 -4.97 13.09 1.60
N LYS A 70 -4.92 12.22 2.61
CA LYS A 70 -4.05 11.04 2.61
C LYS A 70 -4.42 10.09 1.47
N LEU A 71 -5.72 9.88 1.24
CA LEU A 71 -6.20 9.06 0.13
C LEU A 71 -5.74 9.62 -1.22
N ALA A 72 -5.84 10.92 -1.45
CA ALA A 72 -5.35 11.57 -2.67
C ALA A 72 -3.82 11.47 -2.85
N ILE A 73 -3.05 11.52 -1.76
CA ILE A 73 -1.60 11.30 -1.80
C ILE A 73 -1.31 9.85 -2.22
N LEU A 74 -2.00 8.87 -1.63
CA LEU A 74 -1.83 7.45 -1.94
C LEU A 74 -2.27 7.11 -3.37
N GLU A 75 -3.36 7.71 -3.86
CA GLU A 75 -3.80 7.59 -5.26
C GLU A 75 -2.72 8.07 -6.23
N ARG A 76 -2.10 9.23 -5.95
CA ARG A 76 -0.97 9.72 -6.75
C ARG A 76 0.24 8.79 -6.64
N ALA A 77 0.49 8.23 -5.46
CA ALA A 77 1.60 7.31 -5.23
C ALA A 77 1.43 6.01 -6.03
N THR A 78 0.24 5.40 -6.02
CA THR A 78 -0.05 4.17 -6.77
C THR A 78 0.00 4.39 -8.28
N ALA A 79 -0.44 5.56 -8.77
CA ALA A 79 -0.32 5.92 -10.18
C ALA A 79 1.15 6.00 -10.65
N GLN A 80 2.06 6.48 -9.80
CA GLN A 80 3.50 6.53 -10.09
C GLN A 80 4.23 5.21 -9.84
N ASN A 81 3.65 4.34 -9.00
CA ASN A 81 4.23 3.08 -8.53
C ASN A 81 3.23 1.92 -8.69
N PRO A 82 2.81 1.60 -9.92
CA PRO A 82 1.74 0.63 -10.14
C PRO A 82 2.10 -0.79 -9.68
N GLN A 83 3.39 -1.07 -9.47
CA GLN A 83 3.90 -2.36 -9.03
C GLN A 83 4.11 -2.47 -7.50
N SER A 84 3.90 -1.39 -6.74
CA SER A 84 4.11 -1.41 -5.28
C SER A 84 2.88 -1.94 -4.56
N GLU A 85 2.93 -3.21 -4.15
CA GLU A 85 1.87 -3.86 -3.36
C GLU A 85 1.61 -3.14 -2.03
N ALA A 86 2.64 -2.53 -1.44
CA ALA A 86 2.52 -1.81 -0.17
C ALA A 86 1.68 -0.53 -0.32
N LEU A 87 1.90 0.24 -1.39
CA LEU A 87 1.12 1.45 -1.66
C LEU A 87 -0.34 1.12 -1.99
N TRP A 88 -0.56 0.11 -2.85
CA TRP A 88 -1.91 -0.35 -3.16
C TRP A 88 -2.65 -0.87 -1.92
N GLY A 89 -1.97 -1.64 -1.06
CA GLY A 89 -2.57 -2.15 0.17
C GLY A 89 -3.03 -1.03 1.11
N GLU A 90 -2.21 0.00 1.32
CA GLU A 90 -2.62 1.16 2.14
C GLU A 90 -3.71 2.00 1.47
N TYR A 91 -3.63 2.21 0.16
CA TYR A 91 -4.63 2.95 -0.60
C TYR A 91 -6.01 2.28 -0.49
N LEU A 92 -6.09 0.98 -0.77
CA LEU A 92 -7.35 0.24 -0.79
C LEU A 92 -7.93 0.05 0.61
N ARG A 93 -7.07 -0.12 1.63
CA ARG A 93 -7.51 -0.14 3.03
C ARG A 93 -8.17 1.19 3.40
N LEU A 94 -7.51 2.31 3.11
CA LEU A 94 -8.05 3.64 3.43
C LEU A 94 -9.29 3.97 2.58
N ALA A 95 -9.33 3.54 1.32
CA ALA A 95 -10.51 3.65 0.47
C ALA A 95 -11.70 2.91 1.07
N GLY A 96 -11.48 1.70 1.61
CA GLY A 96 -12.48 0.91 2.33
C GLY A 96 -13.11 1.62 3.52
N ASP A 97 -12.37 2.51 4.18
CA ASP A 97 -12.86 3.29 5.33
C ASP A 97 -13.64 4.55 4.90
N LEU A 98 -13.40 5.06 3.69
CA LEU A 98 -13.88 6.38 3.25
C LEU A 98 -14.96 6.36 2.17
N LEU A 99 -14.92 5.37 1.29
CA LEU A 99 -15.74 5.29 0.08
C LEU A 99 -16.87 4.25 0.21
N PRO A 100 -17.95 4.37 -0.58
CA PRO A 100 -18.99 3.34 -0.65
C PRO A 100 -18.42 1.98 -1.09
N PRO A 101 -18.97 0.86 -0.58
CA PRO A 101 -18.44 -0.47 -0.89
C PRO A 101 -18.38 -0.81 -2.38
N GLU A 102 -19.34 -0.37 -3.19
CA GLU A 102 -19.33 -0.66 -4.63
C GLU A 102 -18.12 -0.02 -5.32
N GLN A 103 -17.76 1.21 -4.94
CA GLN A 103 -16.58 1.89 -5.50
C GLN A 103 -15.28 1.22 -5.07
N VAL A 104 -15.22 0.73 -3.83
CA VAL A 104 -14.04 0.03 -3.32
C VAL A 104 -13.88 -1.33 -3.99
N GLU A 105 -14.98 -2.02 -4.30
CA GLU A 105 -14.97 -3.27 -5.06
C GLU A 105 -14.40 -3.07 -6.48
N ASP A 106 -14.84 -2.02 -7.18
CA ASP A 106 -14.30 -1.64 -8.50
C ASP A 106 -12.79 -1.34 -8.43
N LEU A 107 -12.34 -0.65 -7.38
CA LEU A 107 -10.91 -0.36 -7.15
C LEU A 107 -10.10 -1.64 -6.89
N TRP A 108 -10.64 -2.58 -6.11
CA TRP A 108 -10.01 -3.88 -5.89
C TRP A 108 -9.90 -4.67 -7.19
N ASP A 109 -10.96 -4.74 -7.98
CA ASP A 109 -10.95 -5.46 -9.25
C ASP A 109 -9.96 -4.86 -10.26
N ALA A 110 -9.88 -3.53 -10.36
CA ALA A 110 -8.89 -2.86 -11.21
C ALA A 110 -7.44 -3.11 -10.72
N THR A 111 -7.23 -3.11 -9.41
CA THR A 111 -5.90 -3.35 -8.82
C THR A 111 -5.47 -4.80 -9.05
N LEU A 112 -6.35 -5.77 -8.83
CA LEU A 112 -6.04 -7.20 -9.00
C LEU A 112 -5.89 -7.60 -10.47
N GLN A 113 -6.41 -6.80 -11.41
CA GLN A 113 -6.06 -6.93 -12.83
C GLN A 113 -4.63 -6.47 -13.12
N THR A 114 -4.15 -5.44 -12.41
CA THR A 114 -2.79 -4.89 -12.55
C THR A 114 -1.74 -5.73 -11.83
N LEU A 115 -2.08 -6.24 -10.64
CA LEU A 115 -1.22 -7.05 -9.76
C LEU A 115 -1.85 -8.41 -9.47
N PRO A 116 -2.07 -9.25 -10.49
CA PRO A 116 -2.79 -10.53 -10.32
C PRO A 116 -2.00 -11.56 -9.50
N HIS A 117 -0.69 -11.35 -9.34
CA HIS A 117 0.25 -12.27 -8.71
C HIS A 117 0.61 -11.91 -7.25
N SER A 118 -0.06 -10.91 -6.66
CA SER A 118 0.13 -10.55 -5.26
C SER A 118 -0.89 -11.26 -4.37
N ALA A 119 -0.47 -12.35 -3.71
CA ALA A 119 -1.27 -13.03 -2.70
C ALA A 119 -1.65 -12.07 -1.56
N ARG A 120 -0.75 -11.14 -1.19
CA ARG A 120 -1.03 -10.14 -0.17
C ARG A 120 -2.27 -9.31 -0.50
N LEU A 121 -2.36 -8.77 -1.71
CA LEU A 121 -3.52 -7.98 -2.14
C LEU A 121 -4.78 -8.83 -2.24
N TRP A 122 -4.68 -10.07 -2.75
CA TRP A 122 -5.82 -10.99 -2.78
C TRP A 122 -6.37 -11.29 -1.37
N LEU A 123 -5.50 -11.53 -0.40
CA LEU A 123 -5.90 -11.83 0.98
C LEU A 123 -6.50 -10.60 1.67
N GLN A 124 -5.95 -9.40 1.41
CA GLN A 124 -6.55 -8.15 1.89
C GLN A 124 -7.94 -7.92 1.28
N PHE A 125 -8.13 -8.16 -0.02
CA PHE A 125 -9.44 -8.07 -0.67
C PHE A 125 -10.46 -9.03 -0.06
N ILE A 126 -10.07 -10.30 0.13
CA ILE A 126 -10.92 -11.31 0.78
C ILE A 126 -11.27 -10.89 2.21
N GLY A 127 -10.30 -10.37 2.97
CA GLY A 127 -10.52 -9.83 4.31
C GLY A 127 -11.52 -8.66 4.31
N TRP A 128 -11.34 -7.71 3.39
CA TRP A 128 -12.25 -6.57 3.22
C TRP A 128 -13.67 -7.02 2.85
N ARG A 129 -13.85 -7.86 1.82
CA ARG A 129 -15.17 -8.41 1.43
C ARG A 129 -15.88 -9.11 2.59
N ARG A 130 -15.14 -9.85 3.43
CA ARG A 130 -15.69 -10.51 4.62
C ARG A 130 -16.12 -9.53 5.72
N SER A 131 -15.47 -8.38 5.82
CA SER A 131 -15.84 -7.33 6.77
C SER A 131 -17.10 -6.57 6.35
N VAL A 132 -17.39 -6.52 5.04
CA VAL A 132 -18.58 -5.88 4.49
C VAL A 132 -19.73 -6.88 4.43
N PHE A 133 -20.63 -6.83 5.42
CA PHE A 133 -21.73 -7.78 5.55
C PHE A 133 -22.62 -7.89 4.29
N SER A 134 -22.87 -6.78 3.58
CA SER A 134 -23.68 -6.77 2.35
C SER A 134 -23.03 -7.48 1.17
N LEU A 135 -21.71 -7.62 1.16
CA LEU A 135 -20.94 -8.27 0.09
C LEU A 135 -20.50 -9.69 0.48
N TYR A 136 -20.79 -10.12 1.71
CA TYR A 136 -20.32 -11.41 2.19
C TYR A 136 -21.20 -12.55 1.70
N SER A 137 -20.59 -13.43 0.91
CA SER A 137 -21.12 -14.74 0.57
C SER A 137 -20.05 -15.79 0.79
N GLN A 138 -20.38 -16.87 1.51
CA GLN A 138 -19.44 -17.96 1.78
C GLN A 138 -18.97 -18.62 0.46
N MET A 139 -19.90 -18.79 -0.49
CA MET A 139 -19.61 -19.38 -1.80
C MET A 139 -18.73 -18.46 -2.64
N GLU A 140 -19.03 -17.16 -2.67
CA GLU A 140 -18.21 -16.21 -3.42
C GLU A 140 -16.83 -16.05 -2.80
N THR A 141 -16.72 -16.09 -1.47
CA THR A 141 -15.43 -16.05 -0.78
C THR A 141 -14.56 -17.25 -1.18
N ARG A 142 -15.12 -18.47 -1.22
CA ARG A 142 -14.42 -19.66 -1.74
C ARG A 142 -14.03 -19.50 -3.21
N TYR A 143 -14.91 -18.92 -4.01
CA TYR A 143 -14.62 -18.62 -5.42
C TYR A 143 -13.46 -17.63 -5.57
N LEU A 144 -13.37 -16.61 -4.71
CA LEU A 144 -12.25 -15.67 -4.71
C LEU A 144 -10.92 -16.32 -4.37
N TYR A 145 -10.86 -17.22 -3.38
CA TYR A 145 -9.64 -18.01 -3.15
C TYR A 145 -9.28 -18.87 -4.36
N SER A 146 -10.27 -19.53 -4.97
CA SER A 146 -10.04 -20.32 -6.19
C SER A 146 -9.53 -19.45 -7.34
N LYS A 147 -10.03 -18.21 -7.48
CA LYS A 147 -9.56 -17.22 -8.46
C LYS A 147 -8.11 -16.81 -8.16
N CYS A 148 -7.79 -16.50 -6.90
CA CYS A 148 -6.44 -16.16 -6.44
C CYS A 148 -5.44 -17.28 -6.75
N LEU A 149 -5.70 -18.50 -6.27
CA LEU A 149 -4.82 -19.65 -6.47
C LEU A 149 -4.57 -19.95 -7.95
N ARG A 150 -5.61 -19.88 -8.79
CA ARG A 150 -5.46 -20.05 -10.25
C ARG A 150 -4.58 -18.96 -10.88
N ARG A 151 -4.70 -17.71 -10.44
CA ARG A 151 -3.89 -16.59 -10.96
C ARG A 151 -2.42 -16.74 -10.54
N LEU A 152 -2.16 -17.08 -9.29
CA LEU A 152 -0.80 -17.35 -8.79
C LEU A 152 -0.16 -18.53 -9.53
N ALA A 153 -0.90 -19.64 -9.69
CA ALA A 153 -0.42 -20.81 -10.41
C ALA A 153 -0.13 -20.51 -11.90
N ALA A 154 -0.99 -19.74 -12.58
CA ALA A 154 -0.78 -19.35 -13.97
C ALA A 154 0.46 -18.46 -14.13
N TYR A 155 0.65 -17.47 -13.24
CA TYR A 155 1.84 -16.61 -13.26
C TYR A 155 3.12 -17.42 -13.00
N ARG A 156 3.10 -18.34 -12.04
CA ARG A 156 4.21 -19.26 -11.79
C ARG A 156 4.57 -20.11 -13.02
N GLN A 157 3.58 -20.68 -13.68
CA GLN A 157 3.81 -21.45 -14.91
C GLN A 157 4.44 -20.60 -16.01
N GLN A 158 4.04 -19.33 -16.11
CA GLN A 158 4.65 -18.39 -17.06
C GLN A 158 6.11 -18.10 -16.71
N THR A 159 6.45 -17.85 -15.44
CA THR A 159 7.83 -17.63 -14.99
C THR A 159 8.73 -18.85 -15.22
N ILE A 160 8.20 -20.06 -15.05
CA ILE A 160 8.95 -21.29 -15.33
C ILE A 160 9.21 -21.43 -16.83
N ARG A 161 8.21 -21.15 -17.68
CA ARG A 161 8.39 -21.20 -19.13
C ARG A 161 9.44 -20.20 -19.61
N SER A 162 9.39 -18.95 -19.12
CA SER A 162 10.39 -17.95 -19.48
C SER A 162 11.80 -18.33 -18.99
N ARG A 163 11.92 -18.97 -17.83
CA ARG A 163 13.18 -19.56 -17.35
C ARG A 163 13.71 -20.64 -18.30
N ASP A 164 12.86 -21.58 -18.70
CA ASP A 164 13.25 -22.69 -19.58
C ASP A 164 13.68 -22.18 -20.96
N GLU A 165 13.00 -21.16 -21.49
CA GLU A 165 13.37 -20.50 -22.75
C GLU A 165 14.75 -19.82 -22.68
N VAL A 166 15.04 -19.11 -21.58
CA VAL A 166 16.35 -18.46 -21.36
C VAL A 166 17.46 -19.49 -21.17
N ALA A 167 17.22 -20.58 -20.43
CA ALA A 167 18.20 -21.64 -20.20
C ALA A 167 18.53 -22.46 -21.47
N VAL A 168 17.61 -22.50 -22.45
CA VAL A 168 17.88 -23.11 -23.77
C VAL A 168 18.76 -22.18 -24.63
N GLN A 169 18.64 -20.86 -24.45
CA GLN A 169 19.38 -19.85 -25.23
C GLN A 169 20.78 -19.59 -24.67
N ASP A 170 20.91 -19.42 -23.36
CA ASP A 170 22.19 -19.28 -22.67
C ASP A 170 22.61 -20.65 -22.11
N ARG A 171 23.79 -21.16 -22.49
CA ARG A 171 24.41 -22.32 -21.81
C ARG A 171 24.85 -21.99 -20.37
N ALA A 172 24.21 -21.02 -19.72
CA ALA A 172 24.35 -20.66 -18.33
C ALA A 172 23.19 -21.28 -17.56
N GLY A 173 23.46 -21.70 -16.32
CA GLY A 173 22.43 -22.23 -15.43
C GLY A 173 21.28 -21.24 -15.19
N PRO A 174 20.19 -21.69 -14.54
CA PRO A 174 19.04 -20.85 -14.25
C PRO A 174 19.45 -19.56 -13.52
N SER A 175 18.94 -18.42 -13.98
CA SER A 175 19.18 -17.13 -13.32
C SER A 175 18.66 -17.17 -11.88
N ALA A 176 19.53 -16.83 -10.91
CA ALA A 176 19.20 -16.83 -9.49
C ALA A 176 17.96 -15.98 -9.16
N ASP A 177 17.71 -14.93 -9.93
CA ASP A 177 16.53 -14.06 -9.78
C ASP A 177 15.22 -14.78 -10.09
N LEU A 178 15.21 -15.64 -11.11
CA LEU A 178 14.03 -16.43 -11.49
C LEU A 178 13.74 -17.56 -10.50
N GLU A 179 14.78 -18.12 -9.89
CA GLU A 179 14.61 -19.12 -8.82
C GLU A 179 14.03 -18.48 -7.56
N ALA A 180 14.55 -17.32 -7.16
CA ALA A 180 14.01 -16.55 -6.05
C ALA A 180 12.54 -16.14 -6.29
N GLU A 181 12.18 -15.75 -7.52
CA GLU A 181 10.80 -15.44 -7.86
C GLU A 181 9.88 -16.68 -7.78
N GLY A 182 10.36 -17.83 -8.25
CA GLY A 182 9.64 -19.11 -8.12
C GLY A 182 9.35 -19.48 -6.66
N THR A 183 10.38 -19.44 -5.81
CA THR A 183 10.23 -19.72 -4.37
C THR A 183 9.27 -18.72 -3.71
N ARG A 184 9.32 -17.44 -4.08
CA ARG A 184 8.39 -16.42 -3.60
C ARG A 184 6.93 -16.75 -3.97
N LEU A 185 6.68 -17.20 -5.19
CA LEU A 185 5.33 -17.57 -5.64
C LEU A 185 4.81 -18.83 -4.93
N ASP A 186 5.67 -19.82 -4.70
CA ASP A 186 5.31 -21.01 -3.94
C ASP A 186 4.91 -20.66 -2.50
N ALA A 187 5.67 -19.78 -1.83
CA ALA A 187 5.32 -19.29 -0.50
C ALA A 187 3.97 -18.54 -0.47
N GLN A 188 3.67 -17.76 -1.52
CA GLN A 188 2.40 -17.04 -1.67
C GLN A 188 1.19 -17.97 -1.83
N VAL A 189 1.35 -19.07 -2.56
CA VAL A 189 0.30 -20.11 -2.69
C VAL A 189 0.02 -20.73 -1.32
N VAL A 190 1.07 -21.17 -0.61
CA VAL A 190 0.94 -21.76 0.73
C VAL A 190 0.24 -20.78 1.68
N GLN A 191 0.61 -19.51 1.65
CA GLN A 191 -0.03 -18.47 2.47
C GLN A 191 -1.54 -18.37 2.19
N CYS A 192 -1.95 -18.46 0.93
CA CYS A 192 -3.36 -18.44 0.55
C CYS A 192 -4.12 -19.69 0.99
N GLU A 193 -3.51 -20.87 0.89
CA GLU A 193 -4.08 -22.13 1.33
C GLU A 193 -4.26 -22.18 2.85
N GLU A 194 -3.23 -21.78 3.61
CA GLU A 194 -3.32 -21.68 5.07
C GLU A 194 -4.42 -20.72 5.50
N HIS A 195 -4.48 -19.53 4.89
CA HIS A 195 -5.52 -18.55 5.22
C HIS A 195 -6.93 -19.06 4.85
N LEU A 196 -7.08 -19.80 3.75
CA LEU A 196 -8.35 -20.46 3.42
C LEU A 196 -8.75 -21.46 4.50
N LEU A 197 -7.82 -22.31 4.95
CA LEU A 197 -8.08 -23.31 5.98
C LEU A 197 -8.54 -22.66 7.29
N ARG A 198 -7.81 -21.65 7.76
CA ARG A 198 -8.16 -20.87 8.97
C ARG A 198 -9.52 -20.19 8.87
N VAL A 199 -9.94 -19.77 7.67
CA VAL A 199 -11.20 -19.03 7.50
C VAL A 199 -12.43 -19.95 7.45
N PHE A 200 -12.28 -21.21 7.04
CA PHE A 200 -13.42 -22.10 6.81
C PHE A 200 -13.44 -23.35 7.69
N TYR A 201 -12.33 -23.72 8.33
CA TYR A 201 -12.17 -25.03 8.95
C TYR A 201 -11.54 -24.99 10.36
N GLU A 202 -11.17 -23.82 10.87
CA GLU A 202 -10.78 -23.56 12.26
C GLU A 202 -11.82 -22.68 12.94
#